data_AF-A0A4Q3KTW7-F1
#
_entry.id   AF-A0A4Q3KTW7-F1
#
_cell.length_a   1.000
_cell.length_b   1.000
_cell.length_c   1.000
_cell.angle_alpha   90.00
_cell.angle_beta   90.00
_cell.angle_gamma   90.00
#
_symmetry.space_group_name_H-M   'P 1'
#
loop_
_entity.id
_entity.type
_entity.pdbx_description
1 polymer ?
#
loop_
_entity_poly.entity_id
_entity_poly.type
_entity_poly.pdbx_seq_one_letter_code
_entity_poly.pdbx_strand_id
1 'polypeptide(L)' 'MSDKNPASTEPSAADYRATLNLPDTPFPMRGDLPKREPGWVKEWEDKGIYKKLRDARCGAPK' A
#
# COMPACT_ATOMS: atom_id res chain seq x y z
N MET A 1 44.08 -30.14 8.58
CA MET A 1 44.66 -28.82 8.31
C MET A 1 43.65 -28.12 7.42
N SER A 2 42.74 -27.31 7.96
CA SER A 2 42.98 -25.89 8.29
C SER A 2 43.54 -25.22 7.03
N ASP A 3 42.81 -24.33 6.35
CA ASP A 3 42.45 -23.05 6.95
C ASP A 3 41.08 -22.49 6.53
N LYS A 4 40.39 -21.96 7.54
CA LYS A 4 39.23 -21.08 7.44
C LYS A 4 39.64 -19.80 6.73
N ASN A 5 38.92 -19.42 5.68
CA ASN A 5 39.04 -18.09 5.09
C ASN A 5 38.49 -17.04 6.08
N PRO A 6 39.26 -16.01 6.47
CA PRO A 6 38.87 -15.10 7.55
C PRO A 6 37.87 -14.04 7.09
N ALA A 7 36.76 -13.97 7.83
CA ALA A 7 35.90 -12.82 8.11
C ALA A 7 36.05 -11.57 7.22
N SER A 8 35.08 -11.38 6.32
CA SER A 8 34.69 -10.07 5.82
C SER A 8 34.05 -9.27 6.96
N THR A 9 34.85 -8.47 7.67
CA THR A 9 34.34 -7.47 8.63
C THR A 9 34.59 -6.08 8.06
N GLU A 10 33.74 -5.69 7.12
CA GLU A 10 33.53 -4.28 6.76
C GLU A 10 32.36 -3.77 7.62
N PRO A 11 32.39 -2.53 8.15
CA PRO A 11 31.25 -1.98 8.88
C PRO A 11 30.04 -2.00 7.94
N SER A 12 29.09 -2.90 8.23
CA SER A 12 27.98 -3.13 7.33
C SER A 12 27.21 -1.84 7.18
N ALA A 13 26.95 -1.42 5.95
CA ALA A 13 26.02 -0.33 5.61
C ALA A 13 24.58 -0.57 6.13
N ALA A 14 24.36 -1.58 6.97
CA ALA A 14 23.10 -2.05 7.49
C ALA A 14 22.40 -1.04 8.41
N ASP A 15 23.12 -0.16 9.11
CA ASP A 15 22.50 0.65 10.17
C ASP A 15 22.13 2.08 9.76
N TYR A 16 22.62 2.60 8.63
CA TYR A 16 22.21 3.94 8.15
C TYR A 16 20.77 3.96 7.61
N ARG A 17 20.25 2.81 7.16
CA ARG A 17 18.85 2.72 6.70
C ARG A 17 17.87 2.99 7.84
N ALA A 18 18.21 2.59 9.06
CA ALA A 18 17.37 2.75 10.24
C ALA A 18 17.29 4.21 10.73
N THR A 19 18.23 5.07 10.33
CA THR A 19 18.25 6.49 10.71
C THR A 19 17.46 7.37 9.74
N LEU A 20 16.88 6.81 8.67
CA LEU A 20 16.12 7.53 7.66
C LEU A 20 14.62 7.35 7.88
N ASN A 21 13.86 8.43 7.78
CA ASN A 21 12.39 8.40 7.81
C ASN A 21 11.82 7.95 6.45
N LEU A 22 12.04 6.68 6.11
CA LEU A 22 11.52 6.11 4.87
C LEU A 22 10.01 5.83 5.00
N PRO A 23 9.18 6.25 4.04
CA PRO A 23 7.77 5.91 4.04
C PRO A 23 7.59 4.41 3.79
N ASP A 24 6.84 3.75 4.67
CA ASP A 24 6.34 2.39 4.47
C ASP A 24 4.84 2.46 4.20
N THR A 25 4.41 1.92 3.07
CA THR A 25 3.01 1.99 2.64
C THR A 25 2.53 0.65 2.12
N PRO A 26 1.35 0.17 2.58
CA PRO A 26 0.73 -1.02 2.00
C PRO A 26 0.12 -0.74 0.61
N PHE A 27 0.13 0.51 0.14
CA PHE A 27 -0.40 0.87 -1.16
C PHE A 27 0.48 0.31 -2.29
N PRO A 28 -0.05 -0.58 -3.14
CA PRO A 28 0.75 -1.20 -4.19
C PRO A 28 1.08 -0.17 -5.27
N MET A 29 2.34 -0.18 -5.73
CA MET A 29 2.77 0.69 -6.83
C MET A 29 2.10 0.33 -8.17
N ARG A 30 1.70 -0.95 -8.35
CA ARG A 30 0.91 -1.40 -9.50
C ARG A 30 -0.57 -1.46 -9.14
N GLY A 31 -1.41 -0.94 -10.04
CA GLY A 31 -2.85 -0.87 -9.81
C GLY A 31 -3.58 -2.21 -9.91
N ASP A 32 -3.14 -3.12 -10.79
CA ASP A 32 -3.81 -4.40 -11.11
C ASP A 32 -5.33 -4.24 -11.35
N LEU A 33 -5.70 -3.15 -12.04
CA LEU A 33 -7.08 -2.67 -12.19
C LEU A 33 -8.07 -3.74 -12.71
N PRO A 34 -7.76 -4.52 -13.77
CA PRO A 34 -8.71 -5.51 -14.28
C PRO A 34 -9.16 -6.56 -13.25
N LYS A 35 -8.34 -6.80 -12.22
CA LYS A 35 -8.66 -7.74 -11.13
C LYS A 35 -9.39 -7.06 -9.98
N ARG A 36 -9.08 -5.79 -9.67
CA ARG A 36 -9.58 -5.10 -8.48
C ARG A 36 -10.92 -4.40 -8.72
N GLU A 37 -11.09 -3.78 -9.88
CA GLU A 37 -12.28 -2.98 -10.21
C GLU A 37 -13.61 -3.74 -10.07
N PRO A 38 -13.73 -5.01 -10.54
CA PRO A 38 -14.98 -5.75 -10.38
C PRO A 38 -15.38 -5.95 -8.91
N GLY A 39 -14.40 -6.13 -8.02
CA GLY A 39 -14.62 -6.27 -6.59
C GLY A 39 -15.11 -4.97 -5.94
N TRP A 40 -14.53 -3.84 -6.33
CA TRP A 40 -14.93 -2.52 -5.82
C TRP A 40 -16.35 -2.15 -6.23
N VAL A 41 -16.70 -2.38 -7.50
CA VAL A 41 -18.05 -2.10 -8.00
C VAL A 41 -19.09 -2.90 -7.20
N LYS A 42 -18.86 -4.21 -7.03
CA LYS A 42 -19.74 -5.06 -6.23
C LYS A 42 -19.85 -4.57 -4.79
N GLU A 43 -18.75 -4.20 -4.15
CA GLU A 43 -18.77 -3.68 -2.78
C GLU A 43 -19.57 -2.38 -2.67
N TRP A 44 -19.47 -1.48 -3.64
CA TRP A 44 -20.24 -0.24 -3.66
C TRP A 44 -21.73 -0.46 -3.88
N GLU A 45 -22.08 -1.42 -4.73
CA GLU A 45 -23.46 -1.87 -4.98
C GLU A 45 -24.05 -2.49 -3.71
N ASP A 46 -23.35 -3.45 -3.10
CA ASP A 46 -23.75 -4.12 -1.85
C ASP A 46 -23.94 -3.10 -0.71
N LYS A 47 -23.08 -2.09 -0.64
CA LYS A 47 -23.16 -1.01 0.36
C LYS A 47 -24.18 0.07 0.01
N GLY A 48 -24.76 0.06 -1.20
CA GLY A 48 -25.70 1.07 -1.68
C GLY A 48 -25.10 2.48 -1.71
N ILE A 49 -23.81 2.63 -2.02
CA ILE A 49 -23.07 3.89 -1.90
C ILE A 49 -23.70 5.00 -2.74
N TYR A 50 -24.11 4.70 -3.98
CA TYR A 50 -24.71 5.70 -4.86
C TYR A 50 -26.01 6.27 -4.27
N LYS A 51 -26.86 5.43 -3.70
CA LYS A 51 -28.09 5.87 -3.02
C LYS A 51 -27.75 6.80 -1.86
N LYS A 52 -26.83 6.40 -0.98
CA LYS A 52 -26.38 7.20 0.16
C LYS A 52 -25.85 8.57 -0.27
N LEU A 53 -25.10 8.63 -1.38
CA LEU A 53 -24.61 9.88 -1.95
C LEU A 53 -25.75 10.80 -2.39
N ARG A 54 -26.76 10.26 -3.07
CA ARG A 54 -27.95 11.02 -3.51
C ARG A 54 -28.76 11.55 -2.34
N ASP A 55 -28.97 10.71 -1.32
CA ASP A 55 -29.68 11.08 -0.10
C ASP A 55 -28.92 12.20 0.64
N ALA A 56 -27.60 12.08 0.79
CA ALA A 56 -26.76 13.09 1.45
C ALA A 56 -26.73 14.44 0.72
N ARG A 57 -26.92 14.44 -0.62
CA ARG A 57 -26.94 15.66 -1.44
C ARG A 57 -28.36 16.24 -1.62
N CYS A 58 -29.39 15.62 -1.06
CA CYS A 58 -30.76 16.08 -1.19
C CYS A 58 -30.93 17.52 -0.66
N GLY A 59 -31.62 18.37 -1.44
CA GLY A 59 -31.92 19.77 -1.05
C GLY A 59 -30.78 20.77 -1.22
N ALA A 60 -29.61 20.32 -1.69
CA ALA A 60 -28.46 21.19 -1.78
C ALA A 60 -28.49 22.04 -3.08
N PRO A 61 -27.94 23.28 -3.04
CA PRO A 61 -28.04 24.22 -4.16
C PRO A 61 -27.35 23.67 -5.41
N LYS A 62 -27.93 23.95 -6.59
CA LYS A 62 -27.39 23.51 -7.88
C LYS A 62 -26.03 24.14 -8.17
#